data_AF-A0A3G6MYQ4-F1
#
_entry.id   AF-A0A3G6MYQ4-F1
#
_cell.length_a   1.000
_cell.length_b   1.000
_cell.length_c   1.000
_cell.angle_alpha   90.00
_cell.angle_beta   90.00
_cell.angle_gamma   90.00
#
_symmetry.space_group_name_H-M   'P 1'
#
loop_
_entity.id
_entity.type
_entity.pdbx_description
1 polymer ?
#
loop_
_entity_poly.entity_id
_entity_poly.type
_entity_poly.pdbx_seq_one_letter_code
_entity_poly.pdbx_strand_id
1 'polypeptide(L)'
;MKAKVGTLKEKSKIKKGQPGYGESAVEINNDGTTSDIIPGGDHEVKLGSSAGKKGAYHNHTPTGVKMFSPADILSMLTYSLTQPIGNLSNGFLGMVGTEKCGTCPDGYKYHNYIIRFSGNSQELEDYLFKTNWDEDALDEYYGDRVREMKNNSLNINEYGRLNNNGLQKLFFDTLKSMKMEGKVTLQKIEDNGLVQNIVLDNAGNPSPIPCP
;
A
#
# COMPACT_ATOMS: atom_id res chain seq x y z
N MET A 1 -9.00 -9.83 -12.18
CA MET A 1 -7.97 -9.33 -11.22
C MET A 1 -6.55 -9.33 -11.80
N LYS A 2 -5.91 -10.48 -12.08
CA LYS A 2 -4.49 -10.55 -12.52
C LYS A 2 -4.14 -9.65 -13.72
N ALA A 3 -5.00 -9.59 -14.73
CA ALA A 3 -4.80 -8.72 -15.90
C ALA A 3 -4.82 -7.21 -15.57
N LYS A 4 -5.71 -6.77 -14.67
CA LYS A 4 -5.81 -5.35 -14.26
C LYS A 4 -4.64 -4.94 -13.35
N VAL A 5 -4.18 -5.82 -12.46
CA VAL A 5 -2.93 -5.58 -11.70
C VAL A 5 -1.71 -5.50 -12.63
N GLY A 6 -1.67 -6.31 -13.69
CA GLY A 6 -0.67 -6.16 -14.76
C GLY A 6 -0.73 -4.79 -15.46
N THR A 7 -1.93 -4.26 -15.68
CA THR A 7 -2.11 -2.90 -16.22
C THR A 7 -1.57 -1.83 -15.26
N LEU A 8 -1.84 -1.97 -13.96
CA LEU A 8 -1.31 -1.08 -12.93
C LEU A 8 0.22 -1.15 -12.82
N LYS A 9 0.81 -2.35 -12.98
CA LYS A 9 2.26 -2.55 -13.08
C LYS A 9 2.85 -1.71 -14.23
N GLU A 10 2.27 -1.77 -15.42
CA GLU A 10 2.74 -0.95 -16.55
C GLU A 10 2.56 0.55 -16.31
N LYS A 11 1.41 0.94 -15.75
CA LYS A 11 1.14 2.35 -15.40
C LYS A 11 2.14 2.91 -14.39
N SER A 12 2.60 2.10 -13.44
CA SER A 12 3.62 2.51 -12.46
C SER A 12 4.96 2.91 -13.08
N LYS A 13 5.22 2.56 -14.35
CA LYS A 13 6.46 2.88 -15.08
C LYS A 13 6.41 4.22 -15.82
N ILE A 14 5.20 4.74 -16.07
CA ILE A 14 4.98 5.94 -16.89
C ILE A 14 5.51 7.16 -16.13
N LYS A 15 6.35 7.97 -16.78
CA LYS A 15 7.01 9.13 -16.16
C LYS A 15 6.18 10.40 -16.31
N LYS A 16 6.38 11.34 -15.39
CA LYS A 16 5.77 12.68 -15.46
C LYS A 16 6.02 13.33 -16.82
N GLY A 17 4.96 13.85 -17.43
CA GLY A 17 4.97 14.42 -18.78
C GLY A 17 4.69 13.42 -19.92
N GLN A 18 4.53 12.13 -19.64
CA GLN A 18 4.11 11.14 -20.63
C GLN A 18 2.58 10.92 -20.59
N PRO A 19 1.93 10.61 -21.74
CA PRO A 19 0.51 10.27 -21.77
C PRO A 19 0.18 9.10 -20.82
N GLY A 20 -0.86 9.27 -20.00
CA GLY A 20 -1.28 8.26 -19.03
C GLY A 20 -0.46 8.22 -17.74
N TYR A 21 0.41 9.21 -17.50
CA TYR A 21 1.04 9.44 -16.20
C TYR A 21 0.00 9.70 -15.11
N GLY A 22 0.33 9.31 -13.90
CA GLY A 22 -0.52 9.44 -12.72
C GLY A 22 -0.79 8.09 -12.07
N GLU A 23 -1.38 8.14 -10.89
CA GLU A 23 -1.93 6.96 -10.25
C GLU A 23 -3.18 6.52 -10.99
N SER A 24 -3.50 5.25 -10.85
CA SER A 24 -4.73 4.68 -11.35
C SER A 24 -5.11 3.54 -10.43
N ALA A 25 -6.41 3.30 -10.32
CA ALA A 25 -6.95 2.27 -9.46
C ALA A 25 -7.86 1.30 -10.22
N VAL A 26 -8.12 0.18 -9.58
CA VAL A 26 -9.19 -0.74 -9.90
C VAL A 26 -9.85 -1.15 -8.59
N GLU A 27 -11.17 -1.08 -8.54
CA GLU A 27 -11.94 -1.62 -7.41
C GLU A 27 -12.29 -3.07 -7.67
N ILE A 28 -12.37 -3.85 -6.60
CA ILE A 28 -12.75 -5.24 -6.65
C ILE A 28 -14.09 -5.41 -5.91
N ASN A 29 -15.09 -5.88 -6.64
CA ASN A 29 -16.41 -6.19 -6.12
C ASN A 29 -16.36 -7.45 -5.24
N ASN A 30 -17.38 -7.63 -4.38
CA ASN A 30 -17.48 -8.79 -3.50
C ASN A 30 -17.51 -10.13 -4.26
N ASP A 31 -18.06 -10.15 -5.48
CA ASP A 31 -18.05 -11.31 -6.38
C ASP A 31 -16.69 -11.57 -7.06
N GLY A 32 -15.69 -10.72 -6.82
CA GLY A 32 -14.35 -10.81 -7.40
C GLY A 32 -14.19 -10.16 -8.79
N THR A 33 -15.26 -9.65 -9.38
CA THR A 33 -15.18 -8.82 -10.59
C THR A 33 -14.50 -7.50 -10.28
N THR A 34 -13.97 -6.86 -11.32
CA THR A 34 -13.20 -5.62 -11.20
C THR A 34 -13.88 -4.49 -11.94
N SER A 35 -13.78 -3.27 -11.41
CA SER A 35 -14.16 -2.07 -12.16
C SER A 35 -13.30 -1.87 -13.41
N ASP A 36 -13.68 -0.87 -14.20
CA ASP A 36 -12.73 -0.25 -15.13
C ASP A 36 -11.60 0.47 -14.39
N ILE A 37 -10.56 0.82 -15.13
CA ILE A 37 -9.43 1.57 -14.57
C ILE A 37 -9.92 2.98 -14.25
N ILE A 38 -9.74 3.37 -12.99
CA ILE A 38 -10.05 4.71 -12.49
C ILE A 38 -8.77 5.55 -12.61
N PRO A 39 -8.72 6.60 -13.44
CA PRO A 39 -7.57 7.49 -13.50
C PRO A 39 -7.51 8.39 -12.26
N GLY A 40 -6.30 8.66 -11.78
CA GLY A 40 -6.00 9.58 -10.68
C GLY A 40 -5.11 10.75 -11.10
N GLY A 41 -4.59 11.46 -10.09
CA GLY A 41 -3.60 12.52 -10.22
C GLY A 41 -2.16 12.01 -10.13
N ASP A 42 -1.21 12.91 -9.82
CA ASP A 42 0.23 12.61 -9.82
C ASP A 42 0.62 11.53 -8.77
N HIS A 43 -0.01 11.58 -7.60
CA HIS A 43 0.30 10.76 -6.42
C HIS A 43 -0.95 10.42 -5.61
N GLU A 44 -2.11 10.42 -6.28
CA GLU A 44 -3.39 10.16 -5.64
C GLU A 44 -4.37 9.58 -6.64
N VAL A 45 -5.31 8.78 -6.16
CA VAL A 45 -6.46 8.34 -6.96
C VAL A 45 -7.69 8.28 -6.08
N LYS A 46 -8.74 8.98 -6.51
CA LYS A 46 -10.01 8.99 -5.79
C LYS A 46 -10.78 7.71 -6.10
N LEU A 47 -10.85 6.82 -5.11
CA LEU A 47 -11.68 5.62 -5.16
C LEU A 47 -13.16 5.99 -5.09
N GLY A 48 -14.01 5.13 -5.64
CA GLY A 48 -15.46 5.29 -5.61
C GLY A 48 -16.06 4.83 -4.28
N SER A 49 -17.34 4.46 -4.31
CA SER A 49 -18.02 3.93 -3.12
C SER A 49 -17.49 2.53 -2.78
N SER A 50 -17.14 2.31 -1.50
CA SER A 50 -16.77 0.99 -0.99
C SER A 50 -17.96 0.03 -0.84
N ALA A 51 -19.19 0.49 -1.05
CA ALA A 51 -20.39 -0.34 -0.98
C ALA A 51 -20.38 -1.43 -2.07
N GLY A 52 -20.55 -2.69 -1.65
CA GLY A 52 -20.48 -3.85 -2.54
C GLY A 52 -19.06 -4.21 -3.01
N LYS A 53 -18.03 -3.57 -2.45
CA LYS A 53 -16.62 -3.80 -2.77
C LYS A 53 -15.93 -4.52 -1.62
N LYS A 54 -14.96 -5.36 -1.98
CA LYS A 54 -14.04 -6.00 -1.03
C LYS A 54 -12.69 -5.29 -0.92
N GLY A 55 -12.37 -4.39 -1.86
CA GLY A 55 -11.11 -3.68 -1.83
C GLY A 55 -10.80 -2.94 -3.12
N ALA A 56 -9.62 -2.35 -3.16
CA ALA A 56 -9.06 -1.72 -4.34
C ALA A 56 -7.59 -2.10 -4.54
N TYR A 57 -7.10 -1.84 -5.75
CA TYR A 57 -5.68 -1.88 -6.09
C TYR A 57 -5.32 -0.60 -6.82
N HIS A 58 -4.20 0.04 -6.51
CA HIS A 58 -3.69 1.18 -7.28
C HIS A 58 -2.20 1.05 -7.60
N ASN A 59 -1.73 1.88 -8.52
CA ASN A 59 -0.31 2.02 -8.79
C ASN A 59 0.27 3.26 -8.13
N HIS A 60 1.50 3.16 -7.64
CA HIS A 60 2.29 4.32 -7.25
C HIS A 60 3.17 4.75 -8.43
N THR A 61 3.15 6.03 -8.80
CA THR A 61 3.93 6.55 -9.95
C THR A 61 5.44 6.46 -9.71
N PRO A 62 6.33 6.57 -10.73
CA PRO A 62 7.77 6.37 -10.57
C PRO A 62 8.46 7.21 -9.50
N THR A 63 7.94 8.42 -9.21
CA THR A 63 8.47 9.34 -8.20
C THR A 63 7.86 9.17 -6.81
N GLY A 64 6.71 8.49 -6.69
CA GLY A 64 6.05 8.26 -5.40
C GLY A 64 6.84 7.29 -4.51
N VAL A 65 6.57 7.31 -3.20
CA VAL A 65 7.11 6.30 -2.27
C VAL A 65 6.42 4.97 -2.55
N LYS A 66 7.16 3.86 -2.64
CA LYS A 66 6.57 2.54 -3.01
C LYS A 66 5.99 1.81 -1.81
N MET A 67 5.27 2.53 -0.96
CA MET A 67 4.59 2.00 0.20
C MET A 67 3.29 2.78 0.46
N PHE A 68 2.32 2.15 1.10
CA PHE A 68 1.06 2.78 1.50
C PHE A 68 1.33 4.04 2.36
N SER A 69 0.62 5.12 2.02
CA SER A 69 0.53 6.38 2.75
C SER A 69 -0.50 6.29 3.90
N PRO A 70 -0.58 7.30 4.78
CA PRO A 70 -1.69 7.40 5.74
C PRO A 70 -3.07 7.37 5.08
N ALA A 71 -3.26 8.12 3.98
CA ALA A 71 -4.51 8.16 3.23
C ALA A 71 -4.90 6.78 2.66
N ASP A 72 -3.92 5.99 2.21
CA ASP A 72 -4.14 4.60 1.78
C ASP A 72 -4.64 3.72 2.93
N ILE A 73 -4.01 3.84 4.12
CA ILE A 73 -4.39 3.07 5.31
C ILE A 73 -5.82 3.42 5.75
N LEU A 74 -6.18 4.70 5.75
CA LEU A 74 -7.55 5.15 6.05
C LEU A 74 -8.55 4.64 5.01
N SER A 75 -8.19 4.66 3.73
CA SER A 75 -9.02 4.11 2.66
C SER A 75 -9.27 2.62 2.86
N MET A 76 -8.27 1.84 3.30
CA MET A 76 -8.44 0.42 3.61
C MET A 76 -9.49 0.17 4.70
N LEU A 77 -9.55 1.02 5.74
CA LEU A 77 -10.55 0.90 6.81
C LEU A 77 -11.99 1.00 6.27
N THR A 78 -12.21 1.85 5.26
CA THR A 78 -13.53 1.97 4.62
C THR A 78 -13.97 0.69 3.92
N TYR A 79 -13.04 -0.09 3.35
CA TYR A 79 -13.33 -1.40 2.76
C TYR A 79 -13.55 -2.46 3.83
N SER A 80 -12.82 -2.39 4.95
CA SER A 80 -13.05 -3.28 6.09
C SER A 80 -14.43 -3.07 6.72
N LEU A 81 -14.90 -1.82 6.80
CA LEU A 81 -16.22 -1.49 7.33
C LEU A 81 -17.37 -2.08 6.50
N THR A 82 -17.20 -2.20 5.18
CA THR A 82 -18.25 -2.73 4.30
C THR A 82 -18.30 -4.26 4.24
N GLN A 83 -17.44 -4.95 5.00
CA GLN A 83 -17.47 -6.40 5.08
C GLN A 83 -18.48 -6.90 6.12
N PRO A 84 -18.99 -8.14 5.97
CA PRO A 84 -19.81 -8.77 7.00
C PRO A 84 -19.09 -8.80 8.36
N ILE A 85 -19.85 -8.67 9.45
CA ILE A 85 -19.34 -8.81 10.81
C ILE A 85 -18.60 -10.15 10.95
N GLY A 86 -17.39 -10.11 11.52
CA GLY A 86 -16.49 -11.26 11.63
C GLY A 86 -15.54 -11.46 10.45
N ASN A 87 -15.70 -10.70 9.36
CA ASN A 87 -14.89 -10.80 8.14
C ASN A 87 -14.23 -9.47 7.74
N LEU A 88 -13.95 -8.59 8.71
CA LEU A 88 -13.37 -7.26 8.46
C LEU A 88 -12.06 -7.31 7.65
N SER A 89 -11.28 -8.37 7.84
CA SER A 89 -10.01 -8.63 7.15
C SER A 89 -10.19 -9.00 5.67
N ASN A 90 -11.41 -9.29 5.19
CA ASN A 90 -11.67 -9.45 3.76
C ASN A 90 -11.56 -8.12 3.01
N GLY A 91 -11.75 -7.00 3.72
CA GLY A 91 -11.50 -5.65 3.22
C GLY A 91 -10.00 -5.45 3.04
N PHE A 92 -9.58 -5.00 1.86
CA PHE A 92 -8.17 -4.80 1.57
C PHE A 92 -7.90 -3.58 0.69
N LEU A 93 -6.68 -3.07 0.77
CA LEU A 93 -6.11 -2.18 -0.23
C LEU A 93 -4.79 -2.76 -0.71
N GLY A 94 -4.63 -2.83 -2.03
CA GLY A 94 -3.40 -3.29 -2.68
C GLY A 94 -2.72 -2.17 -3.42
N MET A 95 -1.40 -2.24 -3.52
CA MET A 95 -0.62 -1.28 -4.29
C MET A 95 0.43 -2.01 -5.11
N VAL A 96 0.78 -1.41 -6.25
CA VAL A 96 1.95 -1.81 -7.02
C VAL A 96 2.76 -0.61 -7.47
N GLY A 97 4.06 -0.65 -7.20
CA GLY A 97 5.01 0.36 -7.60
C GLY A 97 6.21 -0.26 -8.31
N THR A 98 6.90 0.53 -9.12
CA THR A 98 8.15 0.10 -9.76
C THR A 98 9.31 1.02 -9.46
N GLU A 99 10.49 0.43 -9.42
CA GLU A 99 11.76 1.14 -9.40
C GLU A 99 12.65 0.61 -10.49
N LYS A 100 13.56 1.45 -10.99
CA LYS A 100 14.60 0.98 -11.91
C LYS A 100 15.48 -0.04 -11.19
N CYS A 101 15.91 -1.04 -11.94
CA CYS A 101 16.76 -2.11 -11.45
C CYS A 101 17.63 -2.58 -12.61
N GLY A 102 18.95 -2.34 -12.52
CA GLY A 102 19.88 -2.66 -13.60
C GLY A 102 20.06 -4.17 -13.85
N THR A 103 19.68 -4.99 -12.87
CA THR A 103 19.83 -6.46 -12.90
C THR A 103 18.51 -7.20 -13.11
N CYS A 104 17.38 -6.49 -13.16
CA CYS A 104 16.06 -7.10 -13.32
C CYS A 104 15.77 -7.35 -14.82
N PRO A 105 15.13 -8.48 -15.21
CA PRO A 105 14.94 -8.85 -16.62
C PRO A 105 14.25 -7.81 -17.50
N ASP A 106 13.32 -7.03 -16.96
CA ASP A 106 12.61 -5.96 -17.67
C ASP A 106 13.11 -4.55 -17.30
N GLY A 107 14.22 -4.47 -16.56
CA GLY A 107 14.79 -3.22 -16.05
C GLY A 107 14.06 -2.62 -14.85
N TYR A 108 13.05 -3.32 -14.29
CA TYR A 108 12.26 -2.85 -13.17
C TYR A 108 12.17 -3.86 -12.04
N LYS A 109 12.23 -3.35 -10.81
CA LYS A 109 11.84 -4.08 -9.61
C LYS A 109 10.43 -3.68 -9.22
N TYR A 110 9.58 -4.67 -8.96
CA TYR A 110 8.21 -4.43 -8.51
C TYR A 110 8.12 -4.49 -6.98
N HIS A 111 7.36 -3.55 -6.45
CA HIS A 111 6.94 -3.46 -5.06
C HIS A 111 5.44 -3.71 -5.06
N ASN A 112 5.01 -4.87 -4.58
CA ASN A 112 3.62 -5.28 -4.64
C ASN A 112 3.15 -5.72 -3.26
N TYR A 113 2.22 -4.95 -2.69
CA TYR A 113 1.81 -5.11 -1.31
C TYR A 113 0.28 -5.08 -1.19
N ILE A 114 -0.23 -5.74 -0.16
CA ILE A 114 -1.64 -5.66 0.26
C ILE A 114 -1.69 -5.40 1.76
N ILE A 115 -2.57 -4.49 2.17
CA ILE A 115 -2.92 -4.27 3.58
C ILE A 115 -4.36 -4.69 3.87
N ARG A 116 -4.57 -5.20 5.09
CA ARG A 116 -5.88 -5.61 5.63
C ARG A 116 -5.98 -5.21 7.09
N PHE A 117 -7.16 -4.82 7.53
CA PHE A 117 -7.43 -4.59 8.95
C PHE A 117 -7.46 -5.92 9.70
N SER A 118 -6.79 -5.97 10.85
CA SER A 118 -6.70 -7.13 11.74
C SER A 118 -7.24 -6.86 13.15
N GLY A 119 -7.78 -5.66 13.40
CA GLY A 119 -8.46 -5.32 14.65
C GLY A 119 -9.92 -5.81 14.70
N ASN A 120 -10.62 -5.42 15.77
CA ASN A 120 -12.04 -5.72 15.97
C ASN A 120 -12.98 -4.59 15.53
N SER A 121 -14.29 -4.84 15.53
CA SER A 121 -15.29 -3.85 15.09
C SER A 121 -15.27 -2.55 15.89
N GLN A 122 -15.07 -2.62 17.21
CA GLN A 122 -15.02 -1.41 18.05
C GLN A 122 -13.81 -0.55 17.69
N GLU A 123 -12.65 -1.16 17.50
CA GLU A 123 -11.43 -0.47 17.07
C GLU A 123 -11.62 0.17 15.69
N LEU A 124 -12.24 -0.55 14.73
CA LEU A 124 -12.55 -0.02 13.41
C LEU A 124 -13.45 1.21 13.47
N GLU A 125 -14.53 1.15 14.25
CA GLU A 125 -15.43 2.28 14.48
C GLU A 125 -14.71 3.46 15.14
N ASP A 126 -13.84 3.20 16.11
CA ASP A 126 -13.07 4.23 16.80
C ASP A 126 -12.12 4.94 15.83
N TYR A 127 -11.44 4.20 14.95
CA TYR A 127 -10.55 4.78 13.94
C TYR A 127 -11.32 5.58 12.88
N LEU A 128 -12.50 5.13 12.45
CA LEU A 128 -13.26 5.79 11.38
C LEU A 128 -14.07 7.00 11.85
N PHE A 129 -14.62 6.94 13.07
CA PHE A 129 -15.65 7.88 13.49
C PHE A 129 -15.32 8.67 14.77
N LYS A 130 -14.36 8.20 15.58
CA LYS A 130 -14.01 8.85 16.86
C LYS A 130 -12.62 9.46 16.86
N THR A 131 -11.73 9.00 15.97
CA THR A 131 -10.39 9.53 15.83
C THR A 131 -10.41 10.71 14.87
N ASN A 132 -9.97 11.88 15.36
CA ASN A 132 -9.76 13.04 14.50
C ASN A 132 -8.36 12.96 13.89
N TRP A 133 -8.27 12.41 12.68
CA TRP A 133 -7.02 12.35 11.93
C TRP A 133 -6.61 13.73 11.45
N ASP A 134 -5.42 14.16 11.82
CA ASP A 134 -4.75 15.30 11.22
C ASP A 134 -3.97 14.80 10.00
N GLU A 135 -4.64 14.78 8.84
CA GLU A 135 -4.07 14.24 7.60
C GLU A 135 -2.78 14.96 7.18
N ASP A 136 -2.73 16.29 7.36
CA ASP A 136 -1.54 17.10 7.07
C ASP A 136 -0.37 16.70 7.98
N ALA A 137 -0.60 16.54 9.28
CA ALA A 137 0.44 16.10 10.21
C ALA A 137 0.91 14.66 9.95
N LEU A 138 0.00 13.77 9.53
CA LEU A 138 0.34 12.40 9.15
C LEU A 138 1.18 12.36 7.87
N ASP A 139 0.83 13.17 6.87
CA ASP A 139 1.57 13.28 5.62
C ASP A 139 2.95 13.93 5.82
N GLU A 140 3.04 14.97 6.66
CA GLU A 140 4.32 15.57 7.05
C GLU A 140 5.21 14.54 7.75
N TYR A 141 4.67 13.82 8.73
CA TYR A 141 5.40 12.74 9.43
C TYR A 141 5.88 11.67 8.45
N TYR A 142 5.02 11.23 7.53
CA TYR A 142 5.36 10.22 6.52
C TYR A 142 6.52 10.70 5.63
N GLY A 143 6.43 11.94 5.14
CA GLY A 143 7.46 12.57 4.32
C GLY A 143 8.80 12.74 5.06
N ASP A 144 8.75 13.20 6.31
CA ASP A 144 9.92 13.31 7.18
C ASP A 144 10.58 11.98 7.43
N ARG A 145 9.78 10.95 7.73
CA ARG A 145 10.30 9.61 7.97
C ARG A 145 10.98 9.04 6.74
N VAL A 146 10.44 9.27 5.54
CA VAL A 146 11.10 8.92 4.28
C VAL A 146 12.45 9.63 4.13
N ARG A 147 12.52 10.93 4.46
CA ARG A 147 13.77 11.70 4.40
C ARG A 147 14.80 11.15 5.39
N GLU A 148 14.40 10.90 6.62
CA GLU A 148 15.27 10.36 7.67
C GLU A 148 15.80 8.97 7.31
N MET A 149 14.93 8.06 6.84
CA MET A 149 15.31 6.70 6.50
C MET A 149 16.34 6.63 5.35
N LYS A 150 16.33 7.62 4.44
CA LYS A 150 17.31 7.70 3.36
C LYS A 150 18.74 7.97 3.84
N ASN A 151 18.93 8.41 5.08
CA ASN A 151 20.25 8.60 5.67
C ASN A 151 20.91 7.28 6.11
N ASN A 152 20.18 6.16 6.10
CA ASN A 152 20.69 4.84 6.45
C ASN A 152 20.84 3.97 5.19
N SER A 153 22.07 3.56 4.87
CA SER A 153 22.36 2.74 3.69
C SER A 153 21.62 1.40 3.66
N LEU A 154 21.24 0.84 4.83
CA LEU A 154 20.45 -0.39 4.93
C LEU A 154 19.01 -0.23 4.46
N ASN A 155 18.50 1.00 4.39
CA ASN A 155 17.13 1.30 4.01
C ASN A 155 17.00 1.75 2.56
N ILE A 156 18.11 1.98 1.83
CA ILE A 156 18.08 2.48 0.45
C ILE A 156 18.63 1.48 -0.58
N ASN A 157 18.27 1.68 -1.83
CA ASN A 157 18.81 0.99 -3.00
C ASN A 157 19.94 1.81 -3.66
N GLU A 158 20.54 1.28 -4.72
CA GLU A 158 21.62 1.93 -5.49
C GLU A 158 21.23 3.28 -6.11
N TYR A 159 19.93 3.59 -6.20
CA TYR A 159 19.40 4.86 -6.72
C TYR A 159 18.99 5.85 -5.60
N GLY A 160 19.35 5.58 -4.34
CA GLY A 160 19.03 6.44 -3.20
C GLY A 160 17.54 6.46 -2.82
N ARG A 161 16.76 5.47 -3.27
CA ARG A 161 15.34 5.30 -2.91
C ARG A 161 15.20 4.20 -1.86
N LEU A 162 14.12 4.21 -1.10
CA LEU A 162 13.91 3.19 -0.08
C LEU A 162 13.83 1.80 -0.73
N ASN A 163 14.63 0.86 -0.22
CA ASN A 163 14.55 -0.55 -0.59
C ASN A 163 13.40 -1.24 0.18
N ASN A 164 13.18 -2.54 -0.02
CA ASN A 164 12.09 -3.28 0.64
C ASN A 164 12.13 -3.14 2.18
N ASN A 165 13.33 -3.20 2.77
CA ASN A 165 13.51 -3.06 4.22
C ASN A 165 13.12 -1.64 4.68
N GLY A 166 13.59 -0.60 3.99
CA GLY A 166 13.19 0.79 4.29
C GLY A 166 11.70 1.04 4.11
N LEU A 167 11.10 0.54 3.02
CA LEU A 167 9.67 0.69 2.75
C LEU A 167 8.80 -0.02 3.80
N GLN A 168 9.16 -1.25 4.17
CA GLN A 168 8.41 -2.00 5.18
C GLN A 168 8.55 -1.37 6.57
N LYS A 169 9.73 -0.87 6.95
CA LYS A 169 9.89 -0.09 8.18
C LYS A 169 9.03 1.17 8.17
N LEU A 170 9.02 1.91 7.07
CA LEU A 170 8.20 3.11 6.92
C LEU A 170 6.72 2.79 7.17
N PHE A 171 6.23 1.68 6.62
CA PHE A 171 4.85 1.25 6.87
C PHE A 171 4.55 1.04 8.36
N PHE A 172 5.41 0.30 9.08
CA PHE A 172 5.18 0.06 10.51
C PHE A 172 5.33 1.33 11.37
N ASP A 173 6.27 2.22 11.01
CA ASP A 173 6.41 3.52 11.67
C ASP A 173 5.17 4.41 11.42
N THR A 174 4.58 4.32 10.22
CA THR A 174 3.32 5.01 9.89
C THR A 174 2.15 4.45 10.69
N LEU A 175 2.03 3.12 10.83
CA LEU A 175 1.01 2.54 11.71
C LEU A 175 1.20 3.01 13.16
N LYS A 176 2.44 3.16 13.61
CA LYS A 176 2.75 3.65 14.95
C LYS A 176 2.35 5.11 15.14
N SER A 177 2.62 6.00 14.18
CA SER A 177 2.14 7.38 14.27
C SER A 177 0.61 7.47 14.26
N MET A 178 -0.04 6.53 13.56
CA MET A 178 -1.49 6.39 13.53
C MET A 178 -2.08 5.63 14.74
N LYS A 179 -1.27 5.12 15.68
CA LYS A 179 -1.75 4.30 16.82
C LYS A 179 -2.50 3.03 16.38
N MET A 180 -2.05 2.42 15.28
CA MET A 180 -2.62 1.22 14.65
C MET A 180 -1.64 0.03 14.65
N GLU A 181 -0.65 0.03 15.54
CA GLU A 181 0.32 -1.07 15.63
C GLU A 181 -0.39 -2.41 15.88
N GLY A 182 -0.08 -3.42 15.06
CA GLY A 182 -0.70 -4.74 15.14
C GLY A 182 -2.17 -4.79 14.70
N LYS A 183 -2.73 -3.68 14.19
CA LYS A 183 -4.12 -3.60 13.71
C LYS A 183 -4.24 -3.65 12.19
N VAL A 184 -3.11 -3.67 11.48
CA VAL A 184 -3.06 -3.81 10.03
C VAL A 184 -1.99 -4.83 9.65
N THR A 185 -2.38 -5.83 8.85
CA THR A 185 -1.47 -6.83 8.30
C THR A 185 -0.89 -6.33 6.99
N LEU A 186 0.44 -6.36 6.84
CA LEU A 186 1.13 -6.13 5.57
C LEU A 186 1.47 -7.46 4.90
N GLN A 187 1.06 -7.62 3.65
CA GLN A 187 1.45 -8.73 2.80
C GLN A 187 2.28 -8.24 1.63
N LYS A 188 3.35 -8.95 1.32
CA LYS A 188 4.13 -8.77 0.10
C LYS A 188 3.82 -9.90 -0.88
N ILE A 189 3.65 -9.55 -2.14
CA ILE A 189 3.48 -10.50 -3.25
C ILE A 189 4.74 -10.47 -4.09
N GLU A 190 5.50 -11.56 -4.08
CA GLU A 190 6.68 -11.72 -4.92
C GLU A 190 6.31 -11.97 -6.38
N ASP A 191 7.25 -11.74 -7.30
CA ASP A 191 7.00 -11.89 -8.74
C ASP A 191 6.67 -13.34 -9.15
N ASN A 192 7.11 -14.33 -8.36
CA ASN A 192 6.74 -15.74 -8.54
C ASN A 192 5.34 -16.09 -7.99
N GLY A 193 4.62 -15.10 -7.44
CA GLY A 193 3.30 -15.27 -6.84
C GLY A 193 3.30 -15.71 -5.37
N LEU A 194 4.47 -15.91 -4.75
CA LEU A 194 4.55 -16.18 -3.31
C LEU A 194 4.02 -14.99 -2.52
N VAL A 195 3.11 -15.25 -1.59
CA VAL A 195 2.58 -14.24 -0.67
C VAL A 195 3.18 -14.47 0.72
N GLN A 196 3.70 -13.40 1.31
CA GLN A 196 4.33 -13.42 2.63
C GLN A 196 3.72 -12.32 3.49
N ASN A 197 3.37 -12.66 4.73
CA ASN A 197 3.11 -11.66 5.75
C ASN A 197 4.44 -11.03 6.14
N ILE A 198 4.49 -9.71 6.24
CA ILE A 198 5.65 -9.00 6.77
C ILE A 198 5.34 -8.65 8.22
N VAL A 199 6.25 -8.99 9.12
CA VAL A 199 6.19 -8.63 10.54
C VAL A 199 7.49 -7.93 10.95
N LEU A 200 7.53 -7.31 12.13
CA LEU A 200 8.79 -6.86 12.72
C LEU A 200 9.39 -7.95 13.61
N ASP A 201 10.70 -8.16 13.51
CA ASP A 201 11.46 -8.94 14.48
C ASP A 201 11.69 -8.16 15.79
N ASN A 202 12.33 -8.79 16.76
CA ASN A 202 12.63 -8.17 18.07
C ASN A 202 13.57 -6.95 17.97
N ALA A 203 14.28 -6.78 16.85
CA ALA A 203 15.13 -5.64 16.57
C ALA A 203 14.43 -4.56 15.72
N GLY A 204 13.13 -4.70 15.47
CA GLY A 204 12.34 -3.78 14.65
C GLY A 204 12.68 -3.85 13.16
N ASN A 205 13.23 -4.96 12.68
CA ASN A 205 13.46 -5.19 11.26
C ASN A 205 12.32 -6.00 10.63
N PRO A 206 11.88 -5.65 9.41
CA PRO A 206 10.94 -6.44 8.64
C PRO A 206 11.45 -7.87 8.40
N SER A 207 10.61 -8.84 8.70
CA SER A 207 10.85 -10.27 8.53
C SER A 207 9.65 -10.91 7.81
N PRO A 208 9.87 -11.61 6.69
CA PRO A 208 8.80 -12.28 5.96
C PRO A 208 8.44 -13.63 6.62
N ILE A 209 7.15 -13.88 6.77
CA ILE A 209 6.58 -15.17 7.18
C ILE A 209 5.68 -15.67 6.04
N PRO A 210 5.92 -16.86 5.47
CA PRO A 210 5.06 -17.41 4.43
C PRO A 210 3.59 -17.46 4.86
N CYS A 211 2.68 -17.08 3.96
CA CYS A 211 1.26 -17.32 4.19
C CYS A 211 0.99 -18.83 4.06
N PRO A 212 0.18 -19.44 4.97
CA PRO A 212 -0.25 -20.83 4.86
C PRO A 212 -0.98 -21.13 3.55
#